data_AF-A0A1M6ZA24-F1
#
_entry.id   AF-A0A1M6ZA24-F1
#
_cell.length_a   1.000
_cell.length_b   1.000
_cell.length_c   1.000
_cell.angle_alpha   90.00
_cell.angle_beta   90.00
_cell.angle_gamma   90.00
#
_symmetry.space_group_name_H-M   'P 1'
#
loop_
_entity.id
_entity.type
_entity.pdbx_description
1 polymer ?
#
loop_
_entity_poly.entity_id
_entity_poly.type
_entity_poly.pdbx_seq_one_letter_code
_entity_poly.pdbx_strand_id
1 'polypeptide(L)'
;MAEKTLNKIKNKALNLASTALLRVELANEESKLKKRFMALGQKLHGAVRDDLLETIKDDPSVVELLGAIEEEKRHIESLRKRIDNPGSESEEA
;
A
#
# COMPACT_ATOMS: atom_id res chain seq x y z
N MET A 1 -37.93 -12.67 -15.32
CA MET A 1 -37.15 -13.42 -14.30
C MET A 1 -35.69 -13.63 -14.73
N ALA A 2 -35.40 -13.99 -15.99
CA ALA A 2 -34.03 -14.21 -16.49
C ALA A 2 -33.11 -12.96 -16.41
N GLU A 3 -33.64 -11.78 -16.73
CA GLU A 3 -32.87 -10.52 -16.75
C GLU A 3 -32.33 -10.10 -15.37
N LYS A 4 -33.14 -10.27 -14.31
CA LYS A 4 -32.70 -10.03 -12.92
C LYS A 4 -31.58 -10.97 -12.49
N THR A 5 -31.58 -12.21 -12.96
CA THR A 5 -30.53 -13.20 -12.66
C THR A 5 -29.24 -12.88 -13.40
N LEU A 6 -29.33 -12.49 -14.67
CA LEU A 6 -28.19 -12.09 -15.48
C LEU A 6 -27.47 -10.86 -14.91
N ASN A 7 -28.24 -9.85 -14.48
CA ASN A 7 -27.68 -8.64 -13.86
C ASN A 7 -26.96 -8.93 -12.54
N LYS A 8 -27.47 -9.86 -11.72
CA LYS A 8 -26.78 -10.29 -10.50
C LYS A 8 -25.45 -10.99 -10.80
N ILE A 9 -25.41 -11.83 -11.82
CA ILE A 9 -24.17 -12.51 -12.23
C ILE A 9 -23.15 -11.49 -12.75
N LYS A 10 -23.58 -10.56 -13.62
CA LYS A 10 -22.72 -9.49 -14.15
C LYS A 10 -22.13 -8.63 -13.03
N ASN A 11 -22.94 -8.19 -12.08
CA ASN A 11 -22.47 -7.36 -10.96
C ASN A 11 -21.51 -8.14 -10.04
N LYS A 12 -21.77 -9.43 -9.81
CA LYS A 12 -20.86 -10.27 -9.02
C LYS A 12 -19.51 -10.46 -9.72
N ALA A 13 -19.51 -10.69 -11.03
CA ALA A 13 -18.28 -10.81 -11.82
C ALA A 13 -17.48 -9.50 -11.83
N LEU A 14 -18.16 -8.36 -11.98
CA LEU A 14 -17.55 -7.04 -11.92
C LEU A 14 -16.92 -6.76 -10.54
N ASN A 15 -17.61 -7.10 -9.46
CA ASN A 15 -17.08 -6.96 -8.10
C ASN A 15 -15.84 -7.84 -7.88
N LEU A 16 -15.86 -9.09 -8.35
CA LEU A 16 -14.69 -9.98 -8.25
C LEU A 16 -13.48 -9.45 -9.01
N ALA A 17 -13.70 -8.93 -10.23
CA ALA A 17 -12.62 -8.32 -11.01
C ALA A 17 -12.06 -7.07 -10.33
N SER A 18 -12.92 -6.21 -9.78
CA SER A 18 -12.53 -5.02 -9.02
C SER A 18 -11.70 -5.39 -7.78
N THR A 19 -12.15 -6.36 -6.98
CA THR A 19 -11.39 -6.85 -5.83
C THR A 19 -10.05 -7.48 -6.24
N ALA A 20 -10.00 -8.20 -7.36
CA ALA A 20 -8.75 -8.76 -7.87
C ALA A 20 -7.75 -7.67 -8.27
N LEU A 21 -8.20 -6.60 -8.94
CA LEU A 21 -7.38 -5.42 -9.26
C LEU A 21 -6.82 -4.76 -7.99
N LEU A 22 -7.66 -4.53 -6.99
CA LEU A 22 -7.22 -3.96 -5.71
C LEU A 22 -6.18 -4.82 -4.99
N ARG A 23 -6.29 -6.15 -5.09
CA ARG A 23 -5.28 -7.07 -4.52
C ARG A 23 -3.95 -7.03 -5.26
N VAL A 24 -3.96 -6.87 -6.58
CA VAL A 24 -2.72 -6.69 -7.37
C VAL A 24 -2.07 -5.35 -7.01
N GLU A 25 -2.86 -4.29 -6.89
CA GLU A 25 -2.40 -2.98 -6.44
C GLU A 25 -1.79 -3.08 -5.03
N LEU A 26 -2.47 -3.70 -4.08
CA LEU A 26 -1.96 -3.96 -2.73
C LEU A 26 -0.61 -4.67 -2.76
N ALA A 27 -0.47 -5.75 -3.55
CA ALA A 27 0.78 -6.49 -3.65
C ALA A 27 1.93 -5.65 -4.23
N ASN A 28 1.62 -4.76 -5.19
CA ASN A 28 2.59 -3.83 -5.75
C ASN A 28 3.07 -2.81 -4.72
N GLU A 29 2.16 -2.20 -3.96
CA GLU A 29 2.49 -1.24 -2.90
C GLU A 29 3.27 -1.90 -1.76
N GLU A 30 2.90 -3.12 -1.35
CA GLU A 30 3.68 -3.91 -0.38
C GLU A 30 5.10 -4.21 -0.89
N SER A 31 5.26 -4.47 -2.19
CA SER A 31 6.59 -4.65 -2.79
C SER A 31 7.41 -3.35 -2.79
N LYS A 32 6.78 -2.19 -3.02
CA LYS A 32 7.48 -0.89 -2.94
C LYS A 32 7.89 -0.59 -1.51
N LEU A 33 6.99 -0.78 -0.54
CA LEU A 33 7.28 -0.62 0.88
C LEU A 33 8.47 -1.49 1.31
N LYS A 34 8.51 -2.76 0.88
CA LYS A 34 9.64 -3.66 1.13
C LYS A 34 10.97 -3.08 0.58
N LYS A 35 10.97 -2.56 -0.65
CA LYS A 35 12.17 -1.94 -1.25
C LYS A 35 12.63 -0.71 -0.46
N ARG A 36 11.70 0.12 0.03
CA ARG A 36 12.05 1.28 0.88
C ARG A 36 12.66 0.86 2.21
N PHE A 37 12.10 -0.14 2.89
CA PHE A 37 12.71 -0.68 4.10
C PHE A 37 14.09 -1.30 3.86
N MET A 38 14.29 -1.98 2.72
CA MET A 38 15.61 -2.48 2.35
C MET A 38 16.62 -1.32 2.14
N ALA A 39 16.23 -0.25 1.45
CA ALA A 39 17.08 0.92 1.27
C ALA A 39 17.41 1.61 2.61
N LEU A 40 16.44 1.71 3.51
CA LEU A 40 16.64 2.26 4.85
C LEU A 40 17.60 1.39 5.67
N GLY A 41 17.41 0.07 5.63
CA GLY A 41 18.30 -0.89 6.28
C GLY A 41 19.73 -0.81 5.75
N GLN A 42 19.93 -0.61 4.45
CA GLN A 42 21.26 -0.40 3.86
C GLN A 42 21.92 0.89 4.35
N LYS A 43 21.17 2.00 4.43
CA LYS A 43 21.67 3.27 4.97
C LYS A 43 22.04 3.15 6.45
N LEU A 44 21.14 2.57 7.25
CA LEU A 44 21.38 2.33 8.68
C LEU A 44 22.57 1.41 8.90
N HIS A 45 22.70 0.32 8.14
CA HIS A 45 23.85 -0.57 8.22
C HIS A 45 25.17 0.17 7.95
N GLY A 46 25.20 1.07 6.95
CA GLY A 46 26.35 1.94 6.70
C GLY A 46 26.67 2.83 7.89
N ALA A 47 25.66 3.52 8.44
CA ALA A 47 25.87 4.38 9.60
C ALA A 47 26.29 3.64 10.87
N VAL A 48 25.80 2.43 11.11
CA VAL A 48 26.25 1.59 12.24
C VAL A 48 27.73 1.23 12.08
N ARG A 49 28.15 0.82 10.86
CA ARG A 49 29.54 0.44 10.59
C ARG A 49 30.50 1.61 10.75
N ASP A 50 30.08 2.80 10.34
CA ASP A 50 30.93 3.99 10.27
C ASP A 50 30.78 4.90 11.51
N ASP A 51 30.04 4.46 12.53
CA ASP A 51 29.73 5.17 13.78
C ASP A 51 29.05 6.54 13.59
N LEU A 52 28.12 6.60 12.64
CA LEU A 52 27.39 7.80 12.21
C LEU A 52 25.89 7.74 12.56
N LEU A 53 25.51 6.99 13.60
CA LEU A 53 24.11 6.86 14.01
C LEU A 53 23.49 8.16 14.51
N GLU A 54 24.27 9.04 15.15
CA GLU A 54 23.75 10.33 15.60
C GLU A 54 23.51 11.31 14.45
N THR A 55 24.23 11.16 13.34
CA THR A 55 24.13 12.05 12.19
C THR A 55 23.14 11.57 11.14
N ILE A 56 22.91 10.25 11.04
CA ILE A 56 21.99 9.67 10.03
C ILE A 56 20.53 10.07 10.27
N LYS A 57 20.14 10.41 11.50
CA LYS A 57 18.77 10.83 11.83
C LYS A 57 18.39 12.16 11.17
N ASP A 58 19.38 13.02 10.95
CA ASP A 58 19.23 14.36 10.38
C ASP A 58 19.58 14.37 8.87
N ASP A 59 19.96 13.22 8.30
CA ASP A 59 20.23 13.08 6.87
C ASP A 59 18.93 13.26 6.07
N PRO A 60 18.86 14.26 5.16
CA PRO A 60 17.64 14.56 4.41
C PRO A 60 17.10 13.37 3.61
N SER A 61 18.00 12.52 3.08
CA SER A 61 17.60 11.34 2.30
C SER A 61 17.00 10.24 3.17
N VAL A 62 17.36 10.17 4.45
CA VAL A 62 16.78 9.24 5.43
C VAL A 62 15.43 9.75 5.90
N VAL A 63 15.32 11.05 6.18
CA VAL A 63 14.04 11.68 6.55
C VAL A 63 13.01 11.53 5.42
N GLU A 64 13.39 11.80 4.18
CA GLU A 64 12.52 11.60 3.01
C GLU A 64 12.10 10.14 2.87
N LEU A 65 13.04 9.20 3.07
CA LEU A 65 12.76 7.78 2.99
C LEU A 65 11.77 7.31 4.08
N LEU A 66 11.91 7.84 5.31
CA LEU A 66 10.97 7.59 6.40
C LEU A 66 9.59 8.15 6.10
N GLY A 67 9.52 9.38 5.61
CA GLY A 67 8.26 10.01 5.18
C GLY A 67 7.54 9.18 4.13
N ALA A 68 8.28 8.73 3.12
CA ALA A 68 7.70 7.91 2.06
C ALA A 68 7.28 6.50 2.53
N ILE A 69 7.98 5.91 3.52
CA ILE A 69 7.54 4.67 4.17
C ILE A 69 6.19 4.86 4.87
N GLU A 70 6.01 5.97 5.60
CA GLU A 70 4.76 6.25 6.31
C GLU A 70 3.60 6.53 5.35
N GLU A 71 3.86 7.21 4.23
CA GLU A 71 2.87 7.41 3.18
C GLU A 71 2.42 6.08 2.55
N GLU A 72 3.37 5.21 2.17
CA GLU A 72 3.04 3.91 1.58
C GLU A 72 2.25 3.02 2.56
N LYS A 73 2.58 3.06 3.86
CA LYS A 73 1.82 2.35 4.90
C LYS A 73 0.36 2.82 4.96
N ARG A 74 0.13 4.13 4.96
CA ARG A 74 -1.24 4.70 4.95
C ARG A 74 -2.00 4.28 3.70
N HIS A 75 -1.33 4.28 2.55
CA HIS A 75 -1.94 3.86 1.30
C HIS A 75 -2.29 2.36 1.31
N ILE A 76 -1.40 1.50 1.80
CA ILE A 76 -1.66 0.07 2.02
C ILE A 76 -2.83 -0.17 2.97
N GLU A 77 -2.91 0.59 4.07
CA GLU A 77 -4.03 0.49 5.00
C GLU A 77 -5.36 0.87 4.33
N SER A 78 -5.36 1.92 3.51
CA SER A 78 -6.52 2.33 2.71
C SER A 78 -6.93 1.23 1.72
N LEU A 79 -5.99 0.65 0.97
CA LEU A 79 -6.25 -0.45 0.05
C LEU A 79 -6.83 -1.67 0.75
N ARG A 80 -6.29 -2.03 1.93
CA ARG A 80 -6.83 -3.13 2.75
C ARG A 80 -8.27 -2.85 3.17
N LYS A 81 -8.58 -1.65 3.64
CA LYS A 81 -9.96 -1.24 3.99
C LYS A 81 -10.91 -1.37 2.79
N ARG A 82 -10.49 -0.97 1.59
CA ARG A 82 -11.29 -1.07 0.36
C ARG A 82 -11.51 -2.53 -0.08
N ILE A 83 -10.53 -3.41 0.15
CA ILE A 83 -10.67 -4.84 -0.13
C ILE A 83 -11.63 -5.51 0.87
N ASP A 84 -11.52 -5.17 2.15
CA ASP A 84 -12.32 -5.75 3.23
C ASP A 84 -13.75 -5.19 3.25
N ASN A 85 -13.95 -3.94 2.81
CA ASN A 85 -15.25 -3.30 2.71
C ASN A 85 -15.44 -2.60 1.35
N PRO A 86 -15.73 -3.35 0.27
CA PRO A 86 -15.86 -2.80 -1.10
C PRO A 86 -17.04 -1.85 -1.31
N GLY A 87 -17.81 -1.53 -0.26
CA GLY A 87 -18.94 -0.59 -0.29
C GLY A 87 -18.72 0.75 0.43
N SER A 88 -17.62 0.95 1.16
CA SER A 88 -17.46 2.13 2.03
C SER A 88 -17.14 3.45 1.32
N GLU A 89 -16.86 3.45 0.02
CA GLU A 89 -16.63 4.67 -0.76
C GLU A 89 -17.91 5.20 -1.44
N SER A 90 -19.08 4.60 -1.17
CA SER A 90 -20.35 4.97 -1.83
C SER A 90 -21.26 5.91 -0.99
N GLU A 91 -20.87 6.29 0.23
CA GLU A 91 -21.71 7.07 1.16
C GLU A 91 -21.22 8.51 1.41
N GLU A 92 -20.14 8.97 0.77
CA GLU A 92 -19.67 10.37 0.83
C GLU A 92 -19.76 11.08 -0.54
N ALA A 93 -20.90 10.97 -1.22
CA ALA A 93 -21.23 11.76 -2.41
C ALA A 93 -22.62 12.41 -2.29
#